data_AF-K5WDW7-F1
#
_entry.id   AF-K5WDW7-F1
#
_cell.length_a   1.000
_cell.length_b   1.000
_cell.length_c   1.000
_cell.angle_alpha   90.00
_cell.angle_beta   90.00
_cell.angle_gamma   90.00
#
_symmetry.space_group_name_H-M   'P 1'
#
loop_
_entity.id
_entity.type
_entity.pdbx_description
1 polymer ?
#
loop_
_entity_poly.entity_id
_entity_poly.type
_entity_poly.pdbx_seq_one_letter_code
_entity_poly.pdbx_strand_id
1 'polypeptide(L)'
;MDPHAAETLLEAFSTSVGHVWSPGSALFAVIEHEMSSQEVAMLYDSELQRLALMMEKVRSALSDACVQVATLRNRSSSVGQLPDDILYLVFHICAYAGTARNQLCTSLAISQTCSHWRQLSLSCSLNWSRVDLSNIPEKLARLLCEHSGNCALRFSWPVSLYATPRSEFAVKLCTENLLQVTELSLVATRVQLVPWVYEGSAPQIHEVFLQNADAFAYAPLILDCPLFRGETPHLHHLSLVGIRIPWATGNYRNLRT
;
A
#
# COMPACT_ATOMS: atom_id res chain seq x y z
N MET A 1 1.53 20.79 -26.59
CA MET A 1 1.41 19.44 -27.17
C MET A 1 1.87 19.58 -28.59
N ASP A 2 2.91 18.85 -29.00
CA ASP A 2 3.47 18.96 -30.35
C ASP A 2 2.42 18.47 -31.37
N PRO A 3 1.97 19.31 -32.31
CA PRO A 3 1.00 18.90 -33.33
C PRO A 3 1.46 17.67 -34.12
N HIS A 4 2.77 17.49 -34.28
CA HIS A 4 3.32 16.36 -35.01
C HIS A 4 3.10 15.02 -34.31
N ALA A 5 3.17 14.98 -32.97
CA ALA A 5 2.96 13.76 -32.19
C ALA A 5 1.50 13.27 -32.23
N ALA A 6 0.54 14.19 -32.33
CA ALA A 6 -0.87 13.86 -32.52
C ALA A 6 -1.14 13.30 -33.92
N GLU A 7 -0.47 13.86 -34.94
CA GLU A 7 -0.51 13.38 -36.33
C GLU A 7 0.03 11.95 -36.45
N THR A 8 1.16 11.64 -35.81
CA THR A 8 1.75 10.29 -35.86
C THR A 8 0.86 9.23 -35.23
N LEU A 9 0.15 9.56 -34.14
CA LEU A 9 -0.80 8.64 -33.49
C LEU A 9 -2.07 8.43 -34.33
N LEU A 10 -2.55 9.48 -34.99
CA LEU A 10 -3.69 9.41 -35.93
C LEU A 10 -3.36 8.59 -37.18
N GLU A 11 -2.14 8.72 -37.68
CA GLU A 11 -1.63 7.96 -38.83
C GLU A 11 -1.49 6.48 -38.47
N ALA A 12 -0.87 6.15 -37.33
CA ALA A 12 -0.76 4.78 -36.83
C ALA A 12 -2.13 4.11 -36.58
N PHE A 13 -3.10 4.86 -36.06
CA PHE A 13 -4.48 4.39 -35.90
C PHE A 13 -5.15 4.15 -37.26
N SER A 14 -5.04 5.09 -38.20
CA SER A 14 -5.62 4.98 -39.53
C SER A 14 -5.03 3.83 -40.35
N THR A 15 -3.72 3.60 -40.28
CA THR A 15 -3.07 2.46 -40.93
C THR A 15 -3.54 1.13 -40.33
N SER A 16 -3.69 1.06 -39.00
CA SER A 16 -4.18 -0.14 -38.32
C SER A 16 -5.65 -0.45 -38.63
N VAL A 17 -6.49 0.57 -38.81
CA VAL A 17 -7.92 0.40 -39.16
C VAL A 17 -8.11 0.11 -40.65
N GLY A 18 -7.36 0.79 -41.53
CA GLY A 18 -7.47 0.65 -42.98
C GLY A 18 -7.09 -0.75 -43.50
N HIS A 19 -6.15 -1.44 -42.86
CA HIS A 19 -5.83 -2.84 -43.19
C HIS A 19 -6.92 -3.85 -42.79
N VAL A 20 -7.87 -3.46 -41.94
CA VAL A 20 -8.89 -4.37 -41.38
C VAL A 20 -10.23 -4.24 -42.12
N TRP A 21 -10.46 -3.13 -42.81
CA TRP A 21 -11.64 -2.90 -43.65
C TRP A 21 -11.25 -2.91 -45.13
N SER A 22 -11.13 -4.10 -45.73
CA SER A 22 -11.14 -4.20 -47.19
C SER A 22 -12.55 -3.90 -47.71
N PRO A 23 -12.74 -3.00 -48.69
CA PRO A 23 -14.05 -2.68 -49.26
C PRO A 23 -14.75 -3.86 -49.99
N GLY A 24 -14.13 -5.05 -50.04
CA GLY A 24 -14.68 -6.25 -50.66
C GLY A 24 -15.29 -7.24 -49.66
N SER A 25 -16.12 -6.78 -48.73
CA SER A 25 -16.84 -7.68 -47.83
C SER A 25 -17.80 -8.58 -48.64
N ALA A 26 -17.61 -9.90 -48.49
CA ALA A 26 -18.39 -10.95 -49.15
C ALA A 26 -19.92 -10.83 -48.96
N LEU A 27 -20.38 -10.05 -47.98
CA LEU A 27 -21.79 -9.74 -47.72
C LEU A 27 -22.54 -9.14 -48.92
N PHE A 28 -21.86 -8.40 -49.81
CA PHE A 28 -22.52 -7.84 -51.00
C PHE A 28 -22.66 -8.83 -52.16
N ALA A 29 -21.88 -9.92 -52.18
CA ALA A 29 -21.96 -10.95 -53.23
C ALA A 29 -23.06 -12.00 -52.98
N VAL A 30 -23.69 -11.99 -51.80
CA VAL A 30 -24.63 -13.03 -51.34
C VAL A 30 -26.06 -12.86 -51.88
N ILE A 31 -26.39 -11.71 -52.49
CA ILE A 31 -27.77 -11.40 -52.91
C ILE A 31 -28.16 -12.13 -54.21
N GLU A 32 -27.24 -12.78 -54.93
CA GLU A 32 -27.53 -13.42 -56.23
C GLU A 32 -27.70 -14.96 -56.20
N HIS A 33 -27.48 -15.64 -55.07
CA HIS A 33 -27.59 -17.10 -54.97
C HIS A 33 -28.54 -17.57 -53.86
N GLU A 34 -29.36 -18.60 -54.13
CA GLU A 34 -30.20 -19.30 -53.15
C GLU A 34 -29.35 -20.01 -52.07
N MET A 35 -28.79 -19.23 -51.14
CA MET A 35 -28.15 -19.77 -49.94
C MET A 35 -29.21 -20.30 -48.98
N SER A 36 -28.94 -21.45 -48.39
CA SER A 36 -29.79 -22.01 -47.34
C SER A 36 -29.76 -21.09 -46.11
N SER A 37 -30.87 -21.07 -45.34
CA SER A 37 -30.95 -20.29 -44.10
C SER A 37 -29.82 -20.61 -43.10
N GLN A 38 -29.25 -21.82 -43.17
CA GLN A 38 -28.14 -22.24 -42.32
C GLN A 38 -26.81 -21.59 -42.73
N GLU A 39 -26.54 -21.45 -44.02
CA GLU A 39 -25.33 -20.78 -44.52
C GLU A 39 -25.36 -19.28 -44.24
N VAL A 40 -26.54 -18.66 -44.34
CA VAL A 40 -26.74 -17.27 -43.94
C VAL A 40 -26.45 -17.08 -42.44
N ALA A 41 -26.97 -17.96 -41.57
CA ALA A 41 -26.70 -17.90 -40.14
C ALA A 41 -25.20 -18.07 -39.81
N MET A 42 -24.51 -19.02 -40.44
CA MET A 42 -23.07 -19.21 -40.26
C MET A 42 -22.26 -17.98 -40.71
N LEU A 43 -22.66 -17.34 -41.82
CA LEU A 43 -22.02 -16.12 -42.29
C LEU A 43 -22.20 -14.97 -41.30
N TYR A 44 -23.41 -14.79 -40.77
CA TYR A 44 -23.68 -13.78 -39.73
C TYR A 44 -22.87 -14.04 -38.45
N ASP A 45 -22.82 -15.28 -37.97
CA ASP A 45 -22.04 -15.63 -36.78
C ASP A 45 -20.54 -15.39 -36.99
N SER A 46 -20.02 -15.71 -38.18
CA SER A 46 -18.64 -15.42 -38.56
C SER A 46 -18.34 -13.93 -38.56
N GLU A 47 -19.23 -13.11 -39.13
CA GLU A 47 -19.07 -11.65 -39.13
C GLU A 47 -19.21 -11.04 -37.73
N LEU A 48 -20.11 -11.56 -36.89
CA LEU A 48 -20.22 -11.16 -35.48
C LEU A 48 -18.95 -11.48 -34.70
N GLN A 49 -18.38 -12.67 -34.87
CA GLN A 49 -17.10 -13.05 -34.26
C GLN A 49 -15.95 -12.16 -34.76
N ARG A 50 -15.93 -11.86 -36.06
CA ARG A 50 -14.94 -10.95 -36.65
C ARG A 50 -15.03 -9.55 -36.07
N LEU A 51 -16.24 -8.98 -35.96
CA LEU A 51 -16.48 -7.68 -35.36
C LEU A 51 -16.10 -7.65 -33.87
N ALA A 52 -16.44 -8.69 -33.11
CA ALA A 52 -16.05 -8.81 -31.71
C ALA A 52 -14.52 -8.82 -31.54
N LEU A 53 -13.81 -9.58 -32.37
CA LEU A 53 -12.35 -9.59 -32.39
C LEU A 53 -11.76 -8.23 -32.76
N MET A 54 -12.37 -7.53 -33.71
CA MET A 54 -11.94 -6.18 -34.11
C MET A 54 -12.15 -5.15 -32.99
N MET A 55 -13.31 -5.17 -32.33
CA MET A 55 -13.57 -4.30 -31.19
C MET A 55 -12.57 -4.54 -30.06
N GLU A 56 -12.20 -5.79 -29.80
CA GLU A 56 -11.19 -6.11 -28.80
C GLU A 56 -9.81 -5.57 -29.19
N LYS A 57 -9.40 -5.70 -30.46
CA LYS A 57 -8.15 -5.11 -30.96
C LYS A 57 -8.13 -3.59 -30.85
N VAL A 58 -9.21 -2.91 -31.22
CA VAL A 58 -9.33 -1.45 -31.10
C VAL A 58 -9.28 -1.02 -29.63
N ARG A 59 -9.95 -1.76 -28.74
CA ARG A 59 -9.92 -1.50 -27.29
C ARG A 59 -8.50 -1.64 -26.73
N SER A 60 -7.78 -2.69 -27.13
CA SER A 60 -6.38 -2.88 -26.74
C SER A 60 -5.50 -1.73 -27.25
N ALA A 61 -5.59 -1.39 -28.54
CA ALA A 61 -4.78 -0.33 -29.13
C ALA A 61 -5.06 1.05 -28.51
N LEU A 62 -6.32 1.34 -28.20
CA LEU A 62 -6.71 2.57 -27.51
C LEU A 62 -6.16 2.61 -26.08
N SER A 63 -6.19 1.48 -25.37
CA SER A 63 -5.59 1.35 -24.03
C SER A 63 -4.08 1.64 -24.08
N ASP A 64 -3.38 1.05 -25.05
CA ASP A 64 -1.93 1.24 -25.23
C ASP A 64 -1.59 2.71 -25.56
N ALA A 65 -2.35 3.34 -26.45
CA ALA A 65 -2.19 4.75 -26.78
C ALA A 65 -2.42 5.65 -25.56
N CYS A 66 -3.43 5.37 -24.75
CA CYS A 66 -3.69 6.10 -23.50
C CYS A 66 -2.50 6.00 -22.53
N VAL A 67 -1.94 4.79 -22.37
CA VAL A 67 -0.76 4.56 -21.51
C VAL A 67 0.46 5.32 -22.03
N GLN A 68 0.69 5.36 -23.35
CA GLN A 68 1.80 6.10 -23.95
C GLN A 68 1.65 7.61 -23.72
N VAL A 69 0.48 8.18 -23.98
CA VAL A 69 0.21 9.61 -23.77
C VAL A 69 0.38 9.98 -22.29
N ALA A 70 -0.12 9.16 -21.37
CA ALA A 70 0.06 9.36 -19.93
C ALA A 70 1.55 9.31 -19.54
N THR A 71 2.31 8.37 -20.10
CA THR A 71 3.75 8.23 -19.86
C THR A 71 4.52 9.47 -20.34
N LEU A 72 4.24 9.95 -21.55
CA LEU A 72 4.86 11.15 -22.11
C LEU A 72 4.50 12.41 -21.31
N ARG A 73 3.22 12.55 -20.92
CA ARG A 73 2.76 13.66 -20.08
C ARG A 73 3.46 13.68 -18.73
N ASN A 74 3.59 12.52 -18.08
CA ASN A 74 4.28 12.41 -16.79
C ASN A 74 5.77 12.74 -16.91
N ARG A 75 6.47 12.23 -17.94
CA ARG A 75 7.88 12.54 -18.22
C ARG A 75 8.12 14.02 -18.55
N SER A 76 7.13 14.68 -19.14
CA SER A 76 7.22 16.10 -19.51
C SER A 76 6.78 17.05 -18.39
N SER A 77 6.21 16.52 -17.30
CA SER A 77 5.84 17.33 -16.13
C SER A 77 7.10 17.75 -15.36
N SER A 78 7.07 18.93 -14.74
CA SER A 78 8.18 19.42 -13.91
C SER A 78 8.54 18.45 -12.79
N VAL A 79 7.55 17.74 -12.25
CA VAL A 79 7.74 16.74 -11.19
C VAL A 79 8.36 15.45 -11.73
N GLY A 80 8.01 15.02 -12.94
CA GLY A 80 8.60 13.85 -13.59
C GLY A 80 10.03 14.05 -14.11
N GLN A 81 10.54 15.29 -14.06
CA GLN A 81 11.93 15.63 -14.37
C GLN A 81 12.80 15.75 -13.12
N LEU A 82 12.23 15.62 -11.93
CA LEU A 82 13.01 15.62 -10.69
C LEU A 82 13.87 14.34 -10.61
N PRO A 83 15.10 14.44 -10.08
CA PRO A 83 15.90 13.25 -9.78
C PRO A 83 15.19 12.32 -8.79
N ASP A 84 15.43 11.02 -8.92
CA ASP A 84 14.83 9.98 -8.08
C ASP A 84 15.06 10.26 -6.58
N ASP A 85 16.24 10.72 -6.18
CA ASP A 85 16.57 11.08 -4.79
C ASP A 85 15.67 12.18 -4.21
N ILE A 86 15.30 13.16 -5.04
CA ILE A 86 14.38 14.23 -4.64
C ILE A 86 12.97 13.68 -4.50
N LEU A 87 12.55 12.78 -5.41
CA LEU A 87 11.25 12.11 -5.30
C LEU A 87 11.18 11.22 -4.07
N TYR A 88 12.24 10.48 -3.73
CA TYR A 88 12.32 9.70 -2.50
C TYR A 88 12.14 10.58 -1.26
N LEU A 89 12.83 11.72 -1.22
CA LEU A 89 12.71 12.66 -0.11
C LEU A 89 11.27 13.22 0.00
N VAL A 90 10.67 13.60 -1.13
CA VAL A 90 9.28 14.08 -1.17
C VAL A 90 8.33 12.99 -0.68
N PHE A 91 8.47 11.76 -1.16
CA PHE A 91 7.62 10.63 -0.74
C PHE A 91 7.74 10.37 0.76
N HIS A 92 8.97 10.40 1.28
CA HIS A 92 9.22 10.22 2.70
C HIS A 92 8.56 11.32 3.53
N ILE A 93 8.73 12.60 3.14
CA ILE A 93 8.10 13.73 3.81
C ILE A 93 6.57 13.62 3.75
N CYS A 94 6.00 13.28 2.60
CA CYS A 94 4.55 13.11 2.45
C CYS A 94 4.02 11.97 3.32
N ALA A 95 4.70 10.81 3.31
CA ALA A 95 4.35 9.67 4.14
C ALA A 95 4.46 10.00 5.64
N TYR A 96 5.40 10.87 6.03
CA TYR A 96 5.58 11.28 7.43
C TYR A 96 4.60 12.36 7.88
N ALA A 97 4.34 13.36 7.03
CA ALA A 97 3.50 14.52 7.33
C ALA A 97 2.00 14.20 7.41
N GLY A 98 1.57 13.08 6.82
CA GLY A 98 0.21 12.60 7.01
C GLY A 98 -0.08 12.35 8.50
N THR A 99 -1.28 12.70 8.97
CA THR A 99 -1.79 12.17 10.26
C THR A 99 -1.78 10.65 10.18
N ALA A 100 -1.62 9.90 11.29
CA ALA A 100 -1.54 8.43 11.27
C ALA A 100 -2.58 7.74 10.36
N ARG A 101 -3.85 8.20 10.39
CA ARG A 101 -4.93 7.73 9.50
C ARG A 101 -4.73 7.96 8.00
N ASN A 102 -3.95 8.95 7.60
CA ASN A 102 -3.73 9.36 6.22
C ASN A 102 -2.42 8.81 5.64
N GLN A 103 -1.47 8.34 6.45
CA GLN A 103 -0.13 7.95 5.97
C GLN A 103 -0.16 6.73 5.06
N LEU A 104 -0.97 5.74 5.42
CA LEU A 104 -1.14 4.53 4.62
C LEU A 104 -1.83 4.82 3.29
N CYS A 105 -2.79 5.75 3.32
CA CYS A 105 -3.37 6.32 2.12
C CYS A 105 -2.29 7.06 1.30
N THR A 106 -1.33 7.73 1.92
CA THR A 106 -0.27 8.46 1.22
C THR A 106 0.72 7.53 0.52
N SER A 107 1.34 6.55 1.20
CA SER A 107 2.31 5.64 0.55
C SER A 107 1.65 4.82 -0.57
N LEU A 108 0.43 4.32 -0.35
CA LEU A 108 -0.32 3.63 -1.40
C LEU A 108 -0.71 4.57 -2.53
N ALA A 109 -1.19 5.78 -2.26
CA ALA A 109 -1.54 6.75 -3.30
C ALA A 109 -0.32 7.14 -4.14
N ILE A 110 0.85 7.34 -3.51
CA ILE A 110 2.11 7.57 -4.21
C ILE A 110 2.40 6.39 -5.15
N SER A 111 2.32 5.15 -4.64
CA SER A 111 2.53 3.94 -5.45
C SER A 111 1.49 3.72 -6.56
N GLN A 112 0.35 4.41 -6.50
CA GLN A 112 -0.74 4.32 -7.48
C GLN A 112 -0.76 5.48 -8.47
N THR A 113 0.10 6.50 -8.30
CA THR A 113 0.07 7.72 -9.12
C THR A 113 0.49 7.47 -10.57
N CYS A 114 1.66 6.86 -10.78
CA CYS A 114 2.12 6.42 -12.11
C CYS A 114 3.12 5.27 -11.98
N SER A 115 3.49 4.63 -13.09
CA SER A 115 4.43 3.48 -13.09
C SER A 115 5.80 3.82 -12.51
N HIS A 116 6.33 5.01 -12.83
CA HIS A 116 7.62 5.47 -12.30
C HIS A 116 7.56 5.71 -10.79
N TRP A 117 6.52 6.39 -10.28
CA TRP A 117 6.33 6.60 -8.84
C TRP A 117 6.09 5.29 -8.10
N ARG A 118 5.38 4.34 -8.71
CA ARG A 118 5.21 2.99 -8.17
C ARG A 118 6.56 2.31 -7.98
N GLN A 119 7.39 2.30 -9.03
CA GLN A 119 8.71 1.70 -8.98
C GLN A 119 9.55 2.32 -7.86
N LEU A 120 9.64 3.66 -7.82
CA LEU A 120 10.36 4.36 -6.77
C LEU A 120 9.79 4.04 -5.38
N SER A 121 8.48 4.22 -5.18
CA SER A 121 7.84 3.94 -3.89
C SER A 121 8.12 2.54 -3.38
N LEU A 122 8.04 1.52 -4.24
CA LEU A 122 8.32 0.12 -3.88
C LEU A 122 9.81 -0.16 -3.62
N SER A 123 10.72 0.58 -4.25
CA SER A 123 12.16 0.48 -3.99
C SER A 123 12.60 1.19 -2.70
N CYS A 124 11.78 2.09 -2.15
CA CYS A 124 12.09 2.80 -0.91
C CYS A 124 11.38 2.17 0.29
N SER A 125 12.06 1.23 0.96
CA SER A 125 11.54 0.52 2.13
C SER A 125 11.10 1.44 3.28
N LEU A 126 11.73 2.61 3.42
CA LEU A 126 11.39 3.60 4.45
C LEU A 126 9.96 4.14 4.33
N ASN A 127 9.38 4.17 3.13
CA ASN A 127 8.00 4.62 2.92
C ASN A 127 6.96 3.64 3.47
N TRP A 128 7.38 2.42 3.79
CA TRP A 128 6.54 1.32 4.27
C TRP A 128 6.78 0.99 5.74
N SER A 129 7.76 1.64 6.38
CA SER A 129 8.19 1.27 7.73
C SER A 129 7.29 1.77 8.86
N ARG A 130 6.31 2.64 8.54
CA ARG A 130 5.31 3.15 9.49
C ARG A 130 3.97 2.48 9.24
N VAL A 131 3.48 1.75 10.24
CA VAL A 131 2.28 0.92 10.13
C VAL A 131 1.25 1.38 11.17
N ASP A 132 0.19 2.04 10.71
CA ASP A 132 -0.98 2.37 11.53
C ASP A 132 -1.98 1.20 11.53
N LEU A 133 -2.05 0.50 12.64
CA LEU A 133 -2.87 -0.71 12.82
C LEU A 133 -4.34 -0.40 13.12
N SER A 134 -4.72 0.88 13.31
CA SER A 134 -6.07 1.24 13.73
C SER A 134 -7.15 0.90 12.71
N ASN A 135 -6.87 1.06 11.42
CA ASN A 135 -7.89 1.00 10.36
C ASN A 135 -7.53 0.12 9.16
N ILE A 136 -6.47 -0.68 9.25
CA ILE A 136 -6.03 -1.52 8.13
C ILE A 136 -6.36 -3.01 8.31
N PRO A 137 -6.64 -3.73 7.22
CA PRO A 137 -6.71 -5.19 7.24
C PRO A 137 -5.35 -5.83 7.57
N GLU A 138 -5.35 -6.97 8.27
CA GLU A 138 -4.13 -7.69 8.64
C GLU A 138 -3.22 -7.99 7.43
N LYS A 139 -3.81 -8.45 6.33
CA LYS A 139 -3.06 -8.76 5.10
C LYS A 139 -2.27 -7.55 4.58
N LEU A 140 -2.87 -6.37 4.68
CA LEU A 140 -2.19 -5.14 4.26
C LEU A 140 -1.10 -4.76 5.26
N ALA A 141 -1.35 -4.88 6.57
CA ALA A 141 -0.33 -4.63 7.59
C ALA A 141 0.92 -5.50 7.38
N ARG A 142 0.73 -6.80 7.11
CA ARG A 142 1.83 -7.74 6.79
C ARG A 142 2.58 -7.32 5.53
N LEU A 143 1.86 -6.96 4.47
CA LEU A 143 2.46 -6.50 3.22
C LEU A 143 3.33 -5.24 3.43
N LEU A 144 2.91 -4.32 4.31
CA LEU A 144 3.72 -3.13 4.66
C LEU A 144 5.00 -3.53 5.40
N CYS A 145 4.91 -4.44 6.38
CA CYS A 145 6.09 -4.97 7.05
C CYS A 145 7.03 -5.68 6.06
N GLU A 146 6.50 -6.47 5.13
CA GLU A 146 7.30 -7.14 4.09
C GLU A 146 8.04 -6.12 3.20
N HIS A 147 7.36 -5.07 2.74
CA HIS A 147 7.98 -4.01 1.92
C HIS A 147 8.98 -3.14 2.70
N SER A 148 8.82 -3.04 4.03
CA SER A 148 9.78 -2.36 4.88
C SER A 148 11.12 -3.09 4.96
N GLY A 149 11.16 -4.39 4.62
CA GLY A 149 12.40 -5.18 4.58
C GLY A 149 13.09 -5.23 5.94
N ASN A 150 14.29 -4.64 6.00
CA ASN A 150 15.09 -4.53 7.23
C ASN A 150 15.05 -3.11 7.84
N CYS A 151 14.16 -2.24 7.37
CA CYS A 151 14.05 -0.90 7.90
C CYS A 151 13.41 -0.91 9.30
N ALA A 152 13.85 0.05 10.12
CA ALA A 152 13.27 0.31 11.43
C ALA A 152 11.75 0.53 11.34
N LEU A 153 10.99 -0.32 12.03
CA LEU A 153 9.53 -0.31 12.04
C LEU A 153 8.99 0.62 13.12
N ARG A 154 7.86 1.26 12.80
CA ARG A 154 7.10 2.14 13.70
C ARG A 154 5.65 1.69 13.70
N PHE A 155 5.22 1.07 14.79
CA PHE A 155 3.83 0.64 14.95
C PHE A 155 3.05 1.68 15.73
N SER A 156 1.91 2.07 15.16
CA SER A 156 0.97 2.97 15.82
C SER A 156 -0.40 2.34 15.84
N TRP A 157 -0.96 2.25 17.03
CA TRP A 157 -2.36 1.96 17.22
C TRP A 157 -2.95 2.93 18.25
N PRO A 158 -3.43 4.10 17.79
CA PRO A 158 -4.04 5.06 18.68
C PRO A 158 -5.38 4.54 19.21
N VAL A 159 -5.72 5.01 20.41
CA VAL A 159 -6.94 4.70 21.16
C VAL A 159 -8.16 4.66 20.25
N SER A 160 -8.68 3.47 20.02
CA SER A 160 -10.04 3.30 19.54
C SER A 160 -10.95 3.38 20.76
N LEU A 161 -11.96 4.27 20.71
CA LEU A 161 -13.03 4.35 21.72
C LEU A 161 -13.81 3.04 21.86
N TYR A 162 -13.59 2.08 20.96
CA TYR A 162 -14.16 0.75 20.98
C TYR A 162 -13.01 -0.27 21.01
N ALA A 163 -12.92 -1.05 22.09
CA ALA A 163 -12.06 -2.23 22.14
C ALA A 163 -12.56 -3.23 21.09
N THR A 164 -11.94 -3.21 19.92
CA THR A 164 -12.33 -4.07 18.80
C THR A 164 -11.52 -5.37 18.86
N PRO A 165 -12.05 -6.50 18.36
CA PRO A 165 -11.34 -7.79 18.26
C PRO A 165 -10.04 -7.74 17.41
N ARG A 166 -9.68 -6.58 16.87
CA ARG A 166 -8.46 -6.33 16.13
C ARG A 166 -7.19 -6.35 17.00
N SER A 167 -7.28 -6.45 18.33
CA SER A 167 -6.09 -6.36 19.17
C SER A 167 -5.17 -7.53 19.15
N GLU A 168 -5.70 -8.72 18.91
CA GLU A 168 -4.89 -9.91 18.85
C GLU A 168 -3.92 -9.87 17.66
N PHE A 169 -4.39 -9.48 16.47
CA PHE A 169 -3.51 -9.42 15.29
C PHE A 169 -2.45 -8.33 15.43
N ALA A 170 -2.80 -7.16 15.97
CA ALA A 170 -1.87 -6.05 16.11
C ALA A 170 -0.73 -6.41 17.08
N VAL A 171 -1.08 -6.99 18.22
CA VAL A 171 -0.10 -7.50 19.20
C VAL A 171 0.78 -8.57 18.58
N LYS A 172 0.18 -9.54 17.87
CA LYS A 172 0.91 -10.60 17.19
C LYS A 172 1.90 -10.04 16.17
N LEU A 173 1.47 -9.12 15.32
CA LEU A 173 2.31 -8.51 14.30
C LEU A 173 3.46 -7.69 14.91
N CYS A 174 3.20 -6.93 15.97
CA CYS A 174 4.25 -6.22 16.71
C CYS A 174 5.26 -7.20 17.32
N THR A 175 4.79 -8.31 17.89
CA THR A 175 5.65 -9.34 18.50
C THR A 175 6.53 -10.03 17.47
N GLU A 176 5.97 -10.38 16.30
CA GLU A 176 6.70 -10.99 15.18
C GLU A 176 7.82 -10.09 14.64
N ASN A 177 7.68 -8.78 14.78
CA ASN A 177 8.61 -7.78 14.22
C ASN A 177 9.44 -7.05 15.28
N LEU A 178 9.35 -7.46 16.56
CA LEU A 178 9.82 -6.67 17.71
C LEU A 178 11.30 -6.27 17.64
N LEU A 179 12.15 -7.10 17.03
CA LEU A 179 13.58 -6.83 16.85
C LEU A 179 13.87 -5.61 15.96
N GLN A 180 12.95 -5.24 15.07
CA GLN A 180 13.07 -4.12 14.15
C GLN A 180 12.30 -2.87 14.62
N VAL A 181 11.49 -3.00 15.68
CA VAL A 181 10.62 -1.91 16.14
C VAL A 181 11.45 -0.85 16.86
N THR A 182 11.29 0.39 16.41
CA THR A 182 11.91 1.58 17.02
C THR A 182 10.90 2.42 17.78
N GLU A 183 9.66 2.50 17.30
CA GLU A 183 8.58 3.24 17.94
C GLU A 183 7.36 2.34 18.04
N LEU A 184 6.78 2.26 19.23
CA LEU A 184 5.64 1.41 19.52
C LEU A 184 4.59 2.19 20.29
N SER A 185 3.42 2.38 19.69
CA SER A 185 2.24 2.90 20.38
C SER A 185 1.12 1.87 20.30
N LEU A 186 0.73 1.30 21.42
CA LEU A 186 -0.26 0.22 21.48
C LEU A 186 -1.29 0.42 22.59
N VAL A 187 -2.54 0.14 22.26
CA VAL A 187 -3.67 0.07 23.20
C VAL A 187 -4.17 -1.37 23.19
N ALA A 188 -4.07 -2.06 24.32
CA ALA A 188 -4.43 -3.47 24.41
C ALA A 188 -4.90 -3.84 25.82
N THR A 189 -5.61 -4.98 25.93
CA THR A 189 -6.06 -5.50 27.24
C THR A 189 -4.89 -6.09 28.02
N ARG A 190 -5.09 -6.34 29.31
CA ARG A 190 -4.09 -6.99 30.16
C ARG A 190 -3.62 -8.33 29.60
N VAL A 191 -4.56 -9.15 29.13
CA VAL A 191 -4.29 -10.50 28.60
C VAL A 191 -3.39 -10.42 27.36
N GLN A 192 -3.52 -9.35 26.59
CA GLN A 192 -2.78 -9.15 25.35
C GLN A 192 -1.42 -8.51 25.57
N LEU A 193 -1.28 -7.61 26.55
CA LEU A 193 -0.01 -6.91 26.81
C LEU A 193 1.04 -7.80 27.48
N VAL A 194 0.64 -8.58 28.48
CA VAL A 194 1.61 -9.24 29.38
C VAL A 194 2.57 -10.21 28.67
N PRO A 195 2.12 -11.14 27.80
CA PRO A 195 3.01 -12.21 27.32
C PRO A 195 4.26 -11.68 26.58
N TRP A 196 4.08 -10.83 25.58
CA TRP A 196 5.18 -10.36 24.73
C TRP A 196 5.95 -9.20 25.33
N VAL A 197 5.36 -8.40 26.23
CA VAL A 197 6.11 -7.39 26.99
C VAL A 197 7.10 -8.08 27.94
N TYR A 198 6.76 -9.26 28.47
CA TYR A 198 7.62 -9.99 29.40
C TYR A 198 8.64 -10.87 28.66
N GLU A 199 8.21 -11.49 27.56
CA GLU A 199 9.00 -12.49 26.85
C GLU A 199 9.73 -11.94 25.62
N GLY A 200 9.34 -10.77 25.11
CA GLY A 200 9.94 -10.18 23.92
C GLY A 200 11.29 -9.52 24.20
N SER A 201 12.12 -9.45 23.16
CA SER A 201 13.34 -8.63 23.11
C SER A 201 13.12 -7.49 22.12
N ALA A 202 13.39 -6.25 22.53
CA ALA A 202 13.15 -5.05 21.75
C ALA A 202 14.40 -4.15 21.71
N PRO A 203 15.53 -4.63 21.15
CA PRO A 203 16.83 -3.98 21.29
C PRO A 203 16.90 -2.61 20.60
N GLN A 204 16.09 -2.40 19.55
CA GLN A 204 16.08 -1.17 18.76
C GLN A 204 15.04 -0.14 19.24
N ILE A 205 14.29 -0.43 20.31
CA ILE A 205 13.17 0.40 20.70
C ILE A 205 13.63 1.70 21.36
N HIS A 206 13.07 2.80 20.90
CA HIS A 206 13.37 4.18 21.32
C HIS A 206 12.21 4.79 22.10
N GLU A 207 11.00 4.56 21.60
CA GLU A 207 9.76 5.13 22.14
C GLU A 207 8.70 4.06 22.33
N VAL A 208 8.11 4.05 23.53
CA VAL A 208 7.05 3.11 23.91
C VAL A 208 5.90 3.87 24.53
N PHE A 209 4.73 3.78 23.92
CA PHE A 209 3.45 4.18 24.48
C PHE A 209 2.59 2.91 24.66
N LEU A 210 2.26 2.57 25.89
CA LEU A 210 1.36 1.47 26.21
C LEU A 210 0.17 1.98 27.01
N GLN A 211 -1.02 1.60 26.57
CA GLN A 211 -2.26 1.87 27.30
C GLN A 211 -3.01 0.57 27.57
N ASN A 212 -3.31 0.35 28.84
CA ASN A 212 -4.21 -0.73 29.24
C ASN A 212 -5.65 -0.32 28.91
N ALA A 213 -6.27 -1.02 27.97
CA ALA A 213 -7.67 -0.80 27.60
C ALA A 213 -8.64 -1.05 28.76
N ASP A 214 -8.25 -1.90 29.72
CA ASP A 214 -9.06 -2.29 30.87
C ASP A 214 -9.00 -1.26 32.03
N ALA A 215 -8.20 -0.19 31.88
CA ALA A 215 -7.89 0.74 32.96
C ALA A 215 -9.11 1.50 33.53
N PHE A 216 -10.20 1.61 32.77
CA PHE A 216 -11.43 2.25 33.23
C PHE A 216 -12.31 1.34 34.07
N ALA A 217 -12.15 0.02 33.94
CA ALA A 217 -13.00 -0.97 34.61
C ALA A 217 -12.30 -1.61 35.83
N TYR A 218 -10.98 -1.55 35.93
CA TYR A 218 -10.20 -2.28 36.93
C TYR A 218 -9.04 -1.46 37.50
N ALA A 219 -8.43 -2.02 38.55
CA ALA A 219 -7.18 -1.49 39.08
C ALA A 219 -6.08 -1.43 37.99
N PRO A 220 -5.11 -0.50 38.08
CA PRO A 220 -4.01 -0.40 37.14
C PRO A 220 -3.25 -1.73 36.97
N LEU A 221 -2.84 -2.03 35.75
CA LEU A 221 -2.00 -3.20 35.47
C LEU A 221 -0.60 -2.96 36.06
N ILE A 222 -0.18 -3.81 36.99
CA ILE A 222 1.18 -3.78 37.54
C ILE A 222 2.06 -4.71 36.70
N LEU A 223 3.10 -4.17 36.08
CA LEU A 223 4.16 -4.96 35.44
C LEU A 223 5.30 -5.15 36.43
N ASP A 224 5.41 -6.35 36.97
CA ASP A 224 6.33 -6.75 38.04
C ASP A 224 7.70 -7.22 37.55
N CYS A 225 7.91 -7.26 36.23
CA CYS A 225 9.18 -7.63 35.62
C CYS A 225 9.72 -6.53 34.69
N PRO A 226 10.99 -6.66 34.25
CA PRO A 226 11.56 -5.73 33.29
C PRO A 226 10.83 -5.71 31.94
N LEU A 227 10.59 -4.53 31.37
CA LEU A 227 10.02 -4.39 30.03
C LEU A 227 10.97 -5.03 29.01
N PHE A 228 10.44 -5.91 28.16
CA PHE A 228 11.17 -6.60 27.10
C PHE A 228 12.42 -7.32 27.61
N ARG A 229 12.28 -8.06 28.72
CA ARG A 229 13.38 -8.73 29.43
C ARG A 229 14.51 -7.79 29.91
N GLY A 230 14.27 -6.48 29.90
CA GLY A 230 15.29 -5.46 30.17
C GLY A 230 16.19 -5.16 28.97
N GLU A 231 15.92 -5.71 27.79
CA GLU A 231 16.69 -5.51 26.56
C GLU A 231 16.17 -4.30 25.77
N THR A 232 16.28 -3.12 26.38
CA THR A 232 15.88 -1.84 25.78
C THR A 232 16.96 -0.76 25.93
N PRO A 233 18.16 -0.97 25.37
CA PRO A 233 19.31 -0.08 25.59
C PRO A 233 19.08 1.34 25.05
N HIS A 234 18.21 1.50 24.05
CA HIS A 234 17.96 2.77 23.38
C HIS A 234 16.64 3.46 23.80
N LEU A 235 15.89 2.84 24.72
CA LEU A 235 14.60 3.38 25.18
C LEU A 235 14.82 4.67 25.97
N HIS A 236 14.30 5.77 25.44
CA HIS A 236 14.41 7.08 26.05
C HIS A 236 13.05 7.76 26.27
N HIS A 237 11.99 7.30 25.61
CA HIS A 237 10.63 7.76 25.84
C HIS A 237 9.72 6.60 26.24
N LEU A 238 9.08 6.71 27.41
CA LEU A 238 8.16 5.70 27.92
C LEU A 238 6.90 6.38 28.48
N SER A 239 5.74 6.07 27.89
CA SER A 239 4.44 6.55 28.33
C SER A 239 3.53 5.36 28.64
N LEU A 240 2.99 5.35 29.86
CA LEU A 240 2.17 4.26 30.39
C LEU A 240 0.84 4.80 30.90
N VAL A 241 -0.26 4.36 30.29
CA VAL A 241 -1.62 4.78 30.67
C VAL A 241 -2.36 3.58 31.26
N GLY A 242 -2.75 3.68 32.53
CA GLY A 242 -3.41 2.57 33.23
C GLY A 242 -2.50 1.37 33.53
N ILE A 243 -1.18 1.57 33.41
CA ILE A 243 -0.11 0.61 33.68
C ILE A 243 0.82 1.23 34.71
N ARG A 244 1.31 0.43 35.65
CA ARG A 244 2.29 0.81 36.69
C ARG A 244 3.47 -0.15 36.64
N ILE A 245 4.67 0.40 36.77
CA ILE A 245 5.90 -0.37 36.88
C ILE A 245 6.54 -0.02 38.24
N PRO A 246 6.86 -0.99 39.11
CA PRO A 246 7.56 -0.71 40.35
C PRO A 246 8.99 -0.20 40.08
N TRP A 247 9.41 0.85 40.78
CA TRP A 247 10.75 1.42 40.68
C TRP A 247 11.88 0.39 40.88
N ALA A 248 11.65 -0.61 41.73
CA ALA A 248 12.63 -1.65 42.07
C ALA A 248 13.03 -2.54 40.87
N THR A 249 12.24 -2.57 39.79
CA THR A 249 12.47 -3.47 38.65
C THR A 249 13.62 -3.04 37.73
N GLY A 250 14.19 -1.84 37.91
CA GLY A 250 15.37 -1.40 37.16
C GLY A 250 15.09 -0.95 35.72
N ASN A 251 13.83 -0.77 35.34
CA ASN A 251 13.37 -0.39 33.99
C ASN A 251 13.71 1.04 33.54
N TYR A 252 14.27 1.88 34.41
CA TYR A 252 14.32 3.34 34.23
C TYR A 252 15.70 3.88 33.82
N ARG A 253 16.64 3.02 33.38
CA ARG A 253 18.07 3.38 33.28
C ARG A 253 18.41 4.46 32.23
N ASN A 254 17.55 4.69 31.24
CA ASN A 254 17.82 5.61 30.11
C ASN A 254 16.66 6.58 29.79
N LEU A 255 15.65 6.67 30.65
CA LEU A 255 14.45 7.47 30.36
C LEU A 255 14.73 8.98 30.53
N ARG A 256 14.19 9.77 29.60
CA ARG A 256 14.19 11.23 29.69
C ARG A 256 12.84 11.70 30.26
N THR A 257 12.88 12.73 31.10
CA THR A 257 11.72 13.43 31.66
C THR A 257 11.32 14.62 30.82
#